data_AF-E1KQP6-F1
#
_entry.id   AF-E1KQP6-F1
#
_cell.length_a   1.000
_cell.length_b   1.000
_cell.length_c   1.000
_cell.angle_alpha   90.00
_cell.angle_beta   90.00
_cell.angle_gamma   90.00
#
_symmetry.space_group_name_H-M   'P 1'
#
loop_
_entity.id
_entity.type
_entity.pdbx_description
1 polymer ?
#
loop_
_entity_poly.entity_id
_entity_poly.type
_entity_poly.pdbx_seq_one_letter_code
_entity_poly.pdbx_strand_id
1 'polypeptide(L)'
;MFYIMAKKDINKHEFSEGTKLKLDIFRQCFREWYPVFVHNPYISHIYVYDMFAGSGKDSVMNPGSPIILFQEARGNNKQYCKALLKENAVGVTFGFNEIVDQKRKVLESNLSDELISCKKQCKEGICPFDKSFYFKSEDFSSLINNRLLNNILANKKMLNLYYLINMVLNKSMTKFF
;
A
#
# COMPACT_ATOMS: atom_id res chain seq x y z
N MET A 1 9.92 29.31 -21.70
CA MET A 1 9.34 28.05 -22.19
C MET A 1 9.95 26.91 -21.38
N PHE A 2 9.29 26.49 -20.30
CA PHE A 2 9.79 25.38 -19.47
C PHE A 2 9.47 24.06 -20.17
N TYR A 3 10.52 23.34 -20.54
CA TYR A 3 10.44 21.99 -21.08
C TYR A 3 9.92 21.06 -19.97
N ILE A 4 8.65 20.66 -20.06
CA ILE A 4 8.11 19.58 -19.22
C ILE A 4 8.81 18.31 -19.68
N MET A 5 9.89 17.92 -19.00
CA MET A 5 10.42 16.57 -19.15
C MET A 5 9.28 15.62 -18.75
N ALA A 6 8.71 14.90 -19.71
CA ALA A 6 7.74 13.86 -19.45
C ALA A 6 8.37 12.89 -18.43
N LYS A 7 7.86 12.90 -17.19
CA LYS A 7 8.30 12.01 -16.12
C LYS A 7 8.23 10.58 -16.66
N LYS A 8 9.37 9.89 -16.72
CA LYS A 8 9.45 8.54 -17.31
C LYS A 8 8.46 7.62 -16.58
N ASP A 9 7.49 7.11 -17.33
CA ASP A 9 6.50 6.20 -16.80
C ASP A 9 7.12 4.81 -16.67
N ILE A 10 7.61 4.49 -15.47
CA ILE A 10 8.25 3.20 -15.18
C ILE A 10 7.29 2.01 -15.28
N ASN A 11 5.97 2.23 -15.31
CA ASN A 11 4.98 1.17 -15.40
C ASN A 11 4.69 0.74 -16.84
N LYS A 12 5.13 1.53 -17.84
CA LYS A 12 4.97 1.20 -19.26
C LYS A 12 6.03 0.25 -19.81
N HIS A 13 7.02 -0.09 -18.99
CA HIS A 13 8.07 -1.05 -19.30
C HIS A 13 8.18 -2.04 -18.15
N GLU A 14 8.82 -3.18 -18.42
CA GLU A 14 9.21 -4.09 -17.35
C GLU A 14 10.09 -3.34 -16.34
N PHE A 15 9.86 -3.62 -15.05
CA PHE A 15 10.70 -3.07 -13.99
C PHE A 15 12.16 -3.48 -14.18
N SER A 16 13.06 -2.52 -14.03
CA SER A 16 14.49 -2.83 -14.02
C SER A 16 14.86 -3.71 -12.84
N GLU A 17 15.99 -4.41 -12.92
CA GLU A 17 16.53 -5.21 -11.81
C GLU A 17 16.68 -4.40 -10.52
N GLY A 18 17.10 -3.13 -10.64
CA GLY A 18 17.14 -2.22 -9.50
C GLY A 18 15.76 -2.01 -8.87
N THR A 19 14.70 -1.84 -9.66
CA THR A 19 13.33 -1.71 -9.13
C THR A 19 12.83 -3.02 -8.53
N LYS A 20 13.09 -4.16 -9.16
CA LYS A 20 12.73 -5.49 -8.65
C LYS A 20 13.39 -5.74 -7.27
N LEU A 21 14.68 -5.46 -7.14
CA LEU A 21 15.40 -5.58 -5.86
C LEU A 21 14.80 -4.68 -4.78
N LYS A 22 14.45 -3.43 -5.12
CA LYS A 22 13.79 -2.50 -4.18
C LYS A 22 12.45 -3.03 -3.69
N LEU A 23 11.64 -3.55 -4.61
CA LEU A 23 10.32 -4.12 -4.29
C LEU A 23 10.44 -5.41 -3.46
N ASP A 24 11.50 -6.19 -3.67
CA ASP A 24 11.78 -7.37 -2.85
C ASP A 24 12.17 -7.00 -1.42
N ILE A 25 13.09 -6.05 -1.23
CA ILE A 25 13.44 -5.52 0.10
C ILE A 25 12.20 -4.96 0.79
N PHE A 26 11.40 -4.18 0.06
CA PHE A 26 10.14 -3.63 0.56
C PHE A 26 9.18 -4.73 1.03
N ARG A 27 9.02 -5.80 0.23
CA ARG A 27 8.19 -6.97 0.57
C ARG A 27 8.67 -7.61 1.86
N GLN A 28 9.97 -7.84 2.00
CA GLN A 28 10.56 -8.45 3.20
C GLN A 28 10.31 -7.58 4.45
N CYS A 29 10.56 -6.27 4.37
CA CYS A 29 10.31 -5.36 5.49
C CYS A 29 8.84 -5.38 5.94
N PHE A 30 7.89 -5.27 5.00
CA PHE A 30 6.47 -5.27 5.33
C PHE A 30 6.01 -6.62 5.89
N ARG A 31 6.52 -7.74 5.35
CA ARG A 31 6.23 -9.10 5.85
C ARG A 31 6.61 -9.29 7.31
N GLU A 32 7.77 -8.76 7.72
CA GLU A 32 8.24 -8.88 9.10
C GLU A 32 7.47 -7.94 10.06
N TRP A 33 7.12 -6.74 9.60
CA TRP A 33 6.50 -5.73 10.47
C TRP A 33 4.99 -5.89 10.61
N TYR A 34 4.29 -6.26 9.54
CA TYR A 34 2.83 -6.34 9.53
C TYR A 34 2.25 -7.23 10.64
N PRO A 35 2.78 -8.43 10.93
CA PRO A 35 2.22 -9.34 11.94
C PRO A 35 2.30 -8.77 13.36
N VAL A 36 3.33 -7.97 13.64
CA VAL A 36 3.51 -7.28 14.93
C VAL A 36 2.30 -6.42 15.25
N PHE A 37 1.71 -5.79 14.25
CA PHE A 37 0.55 -4.90 14.42
C PHE A 37 -0.77 -5.64 14.36
N VAL A 38 -0.89 -6.66 13.49
CA VAL A 38 -2.11 -7.49 13.40
C VAL A 38 -2.44 -8.16 14.73
N HIS A 39 -1.41 -8.53 15.50
CA HIS A 39 -1.56 -9.23 16.77
C HIS A 39 -1.40 -8.33 18.01
N ASN A 40 -1.31 -7.01 17.84
CA ASN A 40 -1.15 -6.10 18.96
C ASN A 40 -2.51 -5.71 19.55
N PRO A 41 -2.83 -6.09 20.81
CA PRO A 41 -4.13 -5.81 21.41
C PRO A 41 -4.36 -4.31 21.71
N TYR A 42 -3.32 -3.48 21.66
CA TYR A 42 -3.41 -2.04 21.90
C TYR A 42 -3.68 -1.23 20.63
N ILE A 43 -3.64 -1.87 19.46
CA ILE A 43 -3.90 -1.22 18.17
C ILE A 43 -5.31 -1.60 17.72
N SER A 44 -6.16 -0.59 17.51
CA SER A 44 -7.52 -0.81 17.01
C SER A 44 -7.63 -0.72 15.49
N HIS A 45 -6.69 -0.02 14.85
CA HIS A 45 -6.68 0.14 13.39
C HIS A 45 -5.26 0.35 12.84
N ILE A 46 -4.96 -0.30 11.71
CA ILE A 46 -3.71 -0.17 10.95
C ILE A 46 -4.02 0.60 9.67
N TYR A 47 -3.33 1.71 9.46
CA TYR A 47 -3.35 2.43 8.19
C TYR A 47 -2.02 2.21 7.46
N VAL A 48 -2.11 1.78 6.21
CA VAL A 48 -0.95 1.59 5.33
C VAL A 48 -1.09 2.52 4.14
N TYR A 49 -0.14 3.43 3.98
CA TYR A 49 -0.16 4.42 2.90
C TYR A 49 1.01 4.20 1.93
N ASP A 50 0.70 4.13 0.65
CA ASP A 50 1.68 4.28 -0.43
C ASP A 50 1.28 5.50 -1.27
N MET A 51 2.06 6.57 -1.08
CA MET A 51 1.76 7.89 -1.63
C MET A 51 2.20 8.04 -3.11
N PHE A 52 2.95 7.07 -3.63
CA PHE A 52 3.48 7.05 -4.99
C PHE A 52 3.24 5.67 -5.63
N ALA A 53 2.00 5.23 -5.58
CA ALA A 53 1.58 3.86 -5.85
C ALA A 53 1.76 3.41 -7.31
N GLY A 54 1.87 4.35 -8.26
CA GLY A 54 1.90 4.02 -9.68
C GLY A 54 0.61 3.33 -10.13
N SER A 55 0.70 2.50 -11.17
CA SER A 55 -0.41 1.65 -11.63
C SER A 55 -0.52 0.31 -10.90
N GLY A 56 0.31 0.06 -9.88
CA GLY A 56 0.33 -1.20 -9.12
C GLY A 56 1.00 -2.40 -9.79
N LYS A 57 1.14 -2.41 -11.12
CA LYS A 57 1.89 -3.44 -11.89
C LYS A 57 2.72 -2.77 -13.00
N ASP A 58 3.74 -3.47 -13.50
CA ASP A 58 4.49 -3.07 -14.69
C ASP A 58 3.85 -3.61 -15.98
N SER A 59 4.48 -3.39 -17.14
CA SER A 59 3.93 -3.79 -18.44
C SER A 59 3.88 -5.31 -18.67
N VAL A 60 4.59 -6.10 -17.86
CA VAL A 60 4.59 -7.58 -17.94
C VAL A 60 3.93 -8.19 -16.69
N MET A 61 3.11 -7.40 -15.99
CA MET A 61 2.32 -7.81 -14.83
C MET A 61 3.11 -8.13 -13.56
N ASN A 62 4.38 -7.72 -13.46
CA ASN A 62 5.10 -7.81 -12.19
C ASN A 62 4.44 -6.90 -11.14
N PRO A 63 4.27 -7.37 -9.89
CA PRO A 63 3.61 -6.61 -8.84
C PRO A 63 4.48 -5.45 -8.36
N GLY A 64 3.91 -4.25 -8.37
CA GLY A 64 4.42 -3.08 -7.65
C GLY A 64 3.95 -3.06 -6.19
N SER A 65 4.31 -1.99 -5.48
CA SER A 65 4.09 -1.90 -4.03
C SER A 65 2.65 -2.04 -3.55
N PRO A 66 1.62 -1.49 -4.22
CA PRO A 66 0.23 -1.67 -3.76
C PRO A 66 -0.20 -3.14 -3.78
N ILE A 67 0.21 -3.89 -4.82
CA ILE A 67 -0.10 -5.31 -4.97
C ILE A 67 0.69 -6.11 -3.93
N ILE A 68 1.97 -5.79 -3.73
CA ILE A 68 2.81 -6.44 -2.70
C ILE A 68 2.21 -6.25 -1.31
N LEU A 69 1.80 -5.02 -0.95
CA LEU A 69 1.18 -4.73 0.35
C LEU A 69 -0.05 -5.60 0.58
N PHE A 70 -0.95 -5.71 -0.40
CA PHE A 70 -2.11 -6.57 -0.27
C PHE A 70 -1.74 -8.05 -0.14
N GLN A 71 -0.78 -8.53 -0.96
CA GLN A 71 -0.33 -9.93 -0.93
C GLN A 71 0.30 -10.34 0.40
N GLU A 72 1.11 -9.47 1.00
CA GLU A 72 1.73 -9.72 2.30
C GLU A 72 0.73 -9.53 3.44
N ALA A 73 -0.22 -8.59 3.32
CA ALA A 73 -1.24 -8.34 4.33
C ALA A 73 -2.25 -9.49 4.48
N ARG A 74 -2.52 -10.26 3.43
CA ARG A 74 -3.25 -11.52 3.56
C ARG A 74 -2.40 -12.63 4.17
N GLY A 75 -1.08 -12.60 3.93
CA GLY A 75 -0.15 -13.67 4.26
C GLY A 75 -0.22 -14.84 3.29
N ASN A 76 0.87 -15.61 3.20
CA ASN A 76 1.02 -16.73 2.25
C ASN A 76 -0.13 -17.75 2.34
N ASN A 77 -0.60 -18.04 3.55
CA ASN A 77 -1.66 -19.01 3.82
C ASN A 77 -2.97 -18.35 4.27
N LYS A 78 -3.16 -17.06 3.93
CA LYS A 78 -4.31 -16.24 4.37
C LYS A 78 -4.46 -16.16 5.89
N GLN A 79 -3.37 -16.39 6.64
CA GLN A 79 -3.40 -16.48 8.10
C GLN A 79 -3.79 -15.16 8.75
N TYR A 80 -3.42 -14.02 8.14
CA TYR A 80 -3.79 -12.71 8.65
C TYR A 80 -5.25 -12.38 8.32
N CYS A 81 -5.80 -12.84 7.18
CA CYS A 81 -7.23 -12.72 6.93
C CYS A 81 -8.06 -13.35 8.07
N LYS A 82 -7.68 -14.55 8.53
CA LYS A 82 -8.35 -15.23 9.64
C LYS A 82 -8.22 -14.47 10.96
N ALA A 83 -7.05 -13.88 11.22
CA ALA A 83 -6.84 -13.06 12.40
C ALA A 83 -7.76 -11.82 12.38
N LEU A 84 -7.93 -11.19 11.21
CA LEU A 84 -8.76 -10.00 11.00
C LEU A 84 -10.28 -10.27 11.05
N LEU A 85 -10.70 -11.53 10.99
CA LEU A 85 -12.12 -11.93 11.10
C LEU A 85 -12.53 -12.30 12.54
N LYS A 86 -11.59 -12.29 13.50
CA LYS A 86 -11.92 -12.54 14.91
C LYS A 86 -12.69 -11.38 15.51
N GLU A 87 -13.44 -11.65 16.58
CA GLU A 87 -14.07 -10.61 17.37
C GLU A 87 -13.01 -9.63 17.91
N ASN A 88 -13.32 -8.33 17.86
CA ASN A 88 -12.41 -7.25 18.27
C ASN A 88 -11.07 -7.23 17.52
N ALA A 89 -10.99 -7.84 16.33
CA ALA A 89 -9.80 -7.77 15.51
C ALA A 89 -9.50 -6.33 15.06
N VAL A 90 -8.22 -6.05 14.87
CA VAL A 90 -7.74 -4.77 14.37
C VAL A 90 -8.30 -4.49 12.98
N GLY A 91 -8.77 -3.27 12.73
CA GLY A 91 -9.15 -2.84 11.38
C GLY A 91 -7.93 -2.57 10.51
N VAL A 92 -8.05 -2.76 9.19
CA VAL A 92 -6.94 -2.47 8.25
C VAL A 92 -7.44 -1.65 7.08
N THR A 93 -6.74 -0.56 6.78
CA THR A 93 -7.02 0.33 5.68
C THR A 93 -5.76 0.66 4.90
N PHE A 94 -5.85 0.56 3.58
CA PHE A 94 -4.81 0.94 2.62
C PHE A 94 -5.23 2.21 1.89
N GLY A 95 -4.37 3.23 1.92
CA GLY A 95 -4.52 4.45 1.16
C GLY A 95 -3.47 4.54 0.07
N PHE A 96 -3.90 4.58 -1.19
CA PHE A 96 -3.04 4.67 -2.35
C PHE A 96 -3.21 6.01 -3.05
N ASN A 97 -2.09 6.70 -3.29
CA ASN A 97 -2.08 7.91 -4.10
C ASN A 97 -1.25 7.74 -5.37
N GLU A 98 -1.81 8.17 -6.49
CA GLU A 98 -1.12 8.32 -7.75
C GLU A 98 -1.61 9.60 -8.44
N ILE A 99 -0.69 10.54 -8.66
CA ILE A 99 -1.00 11.90 -9.14
C ILE A 99 -1.59 11.92 -10.55
N VAL A 100 -1.29 10.91 -11.37
CA VAL A 100 -1.88 10.77 -12.70
C VAL A 100 -3.17 9.96 -12.59
N ASP A 101 -4.32 10.63 -12.65
CA ASP A 101 -5.67 10.04 -12.50
C ASP A 101 -5.88 8.75 -13.33
N GLN A 102 -5.40 8.75 -14.58
CA GLN A 102 -5.52 7.57 -15.44
C GLN A 102 -4.72 6.37 -14.89
N LYS A 103 -3.53 6.61 -14.32
CA LYS A 103 -2.73 5.56 -13.69
C LYS A 103 -3.36 5.10 -12.37
N ARG A 104 -3.96 6.01 -11.61
CA ARG A 104 -4.77 5.65 -10.42
C ARG A 104 -5.94 4.73 -10.79
N LYS A 105 -6.66 5.00 -11.88
CA LYS A 105 -7.74 4.11 -12.36
C LYS A 105 -7.22 2.72 -12.74
N VAL A 106 -6.07 2.65 -13.40
CA VAL A 106 -5.41 1.37 -13.70
C VAL A 106 -5.01 0.64 -12.41
N LEU A 107 -4.47 1.36 -11.42
CA LEU A 107 -4.17 0.80 -10.10
C LEU A 107 -5.41 0.21 -9.42
N GLU A 108 -6.51 0.95 -9.40
CA GLU A 108 -7.78 0.51 -8.82
C GLU A 108 -8.31 -0.76 -9.50
N SER A 109 -8.24 -0.82 -10.84
CA SER A 109 -8.57 -2.04 -11.59
C SER A 109 -7.66 -3.21 -11.20
N ASN A 110 -6.34 -3.01 -11.21
CA ASN A 110 -5.36 -4.06 -10.91
C ASN A 110 -5.52 -4.64 -9.49
N LEU A 111 -5.82 -3.80 -8.50
CA LEU A 111 -6.08 -4.22 -7.13
C LEU A 111 -7.44 -4.91 -7.00
N SER A 112 -8.46 -4.42 -7.70
CA SER A 112 -9.78 -5.05 -7.74
C SER A 112 -9.70 -6.45 -8.32
N ASP A 113 -8.96 -6.63 -9.42
CA ASP A 113 -8.72 -7.93 -10.04
C ASP A 113 -7.96 -8.88 -9.11
N GLU A 114 -6.94 -8.38 -8.40
CA GLU A 114 -6.20 -9.15 -7.40
C GLU A 114 -7.11 -9.60 -6.24
N LEU A 115 -7.98 -8.70 -5.75
CA LEU A 115 -8.94 -8.99 -4.69
C LEU A 115 -9.99 -10.02 -5.15
N ILE A 116 -10.56 -9.86 -6.35
CA ILE A 116 -11.51 -10.80 -6.95
C ILE A 116 -10.86 -12.18 -7.11
N SER A 117 -9.64 -12.24 -7.62
CA SER A 117 -8.86 -13.48 -7.76
C SER A 117 -8.64 -14.15 -6.40
N CYS A 118 -8.23 -13.36 -5.39
CA CYS A 118 -8.03 -13.85 -4.03
C CYS A 118 -9.31 -14.44 -3.42
N LYS A 119 -10.47 -13.78 -3.64
CA LYS A 119 -11.79 -14.21 -3.17
C LYS A 119 -12.24 -15.52 -3.82
N LYS A 120 -12.05 -15.69 -5.13
CA LYS A 120 -12.39 -16.94 -5.84
C LYS A 120 -11.68 -18.16 -5.24
N GLN A 121 -10.48 -17.95 -4.71
CA GLN A 121 -9.67 -18.99 -4.06
C GLN A 121 -9.79 -18.97 -2.53
N CYS A 122 -10.71 -18.18 -1.97
CA CYS A 122 -10.89 -18.04 -0.52
C CYS A 122 -11.87 -19.07 0.01
N LYS A 123 -11.53 -19.65 1.16
CA LYS A 123 -12.42 -20.57 1.89
C LYS A 123 -13.34 -19.81 2.85
N GLU A 124 -12.98 -18.57 3.19
CA GLU A 124 -13.77 -17.71 4.07
C GLU A 124 -14.89 -17.05 3.26
N GLY A 125 -16.12 -17.09 3.77
CA GLY A 125 -17.30 -16.46 3.12
C GLY A 125 -17.31 -14.93 3.21
N ILE A 126 -16.42 -14.35 4.03
CA ILE A 126 -16.28 -12.91 4.25
C ILE A 126 -14.82 -12.55 4.04
N CYS A 127 -14.55 -11.48 3.28
CA CYS A 127 -13.19 -10.96 3.09
C CYS A 127 -12.98 -9.72 3.97
N PRO A 128 -11.95 -9.71 4.84
CA PRO A 128 -11.68 -8.57 5.72
C PRO A 128 -11.21 -7.31 4.96
N PHE A 129 -10.92 -7.42 3.67
CA PHE A 129 -10.39 -6.32 2.85
C PHE A 129 -11.41 -5.67 1.90
N ASP A 130 -12.69 -6.04 1.97
CA ASP A 130 -13.73 -5.58 1.01
C ASP A 130 -13.91 -4.07 0.91
N LYS A 131 -13.61 -3.35 2.00
CA LYS A 131 -13.73 -1.89 2.07
C LYS A 131 -12.44 -1.26 2.59
N SER A 132 -11.32 -1.94 2.40
CA SER A 132 -10.04 -1.53 2.96
C SER A 132 -9.22 -0.65 2.01
N PHE A 133 -9.59 -0.52 0.73
CA PHE A 133 -8.80 0.21 -0.25
C PHE A 133 -9.40 1.58 -0.56
N TYR A 134 -8.57 2.62 -0.47
CA TYR A 134 -8.92 3.99 -0.84
C TYR A 134 -7.90 4.53 -1.84
N PHE A 135 -8.40 5.21 -2.86
CA PHE A 135 -7.57 5.73 -3.96
C PHE A 135 -7.71 7.25 -4.06
N LYS A 136 -6.58 7.93 -4.23
CA LYS A 136 -6.50 9.39 -4.43
C LYS A 136 -5.58 9.73 -5.60
N SER A 137 -5.83 10.91 -6.18
CA SER A 137 -4.98 11.55 -7.18
C SER A 137 -4.76 12.99 -6.76
N GLU A 138 -4.11 13.15 -5.62
CA GLU A 138 -3.82 14.44 -5.02
C GLU A 138 -2.31 14.70 -5.09
N ASP A 139 -1.93 15.98 -5.12
CA ASP A 139 -0.54 16.35 -4.93
C ASP A 139 -0.10 16.03 -3.50
N PHE A 140 1.19 15.75 -3.33
CA PHE A 140 1.74 15.32 -2.04
C PHE A 140 1.52 16.35 -0.92
N SER A 141 1.62 17.65 -1.23
CA SER A 141 1.44 18.71 -0.24
C SER A 141 -0.01 18.73 0.28
N SER A 142 -0.99 18.57 -0.60
CA SER A 142 -2.40 18.46 -0.22
C SER A 142 -2.69 17.22 0.64
N LEU A 143 -2.03 16.09 0.34
CA LEU A 143 -2.17 14.87 1.14
C LEU A 143 -1.63 15.03 2.56
N ILE A 144 -0.43 15.62 2.70
CA ILE A 144 0.22 15.80 4.01
C ILE A 144 -0.49 16.87 4.84
N ASN A 145 -0.99 17.94 4.20
CA ASN A 145 -1.70 19.01 4.89
C ASN A 145 -3.18 18.65 5.18
N ASN A 146 -3.57 17.39 4.99
CA ASN A 146 -4.93 16.95 5.21
C ASN A 146 -5.22 16.82 6.71
N ARG A 147 -6.27 17.52 7.17
CA ARG A 147 -6.73 17.49 8.58
C ARG A 147 -7.08 16.08 9.05
N LEU A 148 -7.61 15.22 8.17
CA LEU A 148 -7.92 13.83 8.48
C LEU A 148 -6.64 13.02 8.71
N LEU A 149 -5.61 13.22 7.89
CA LEU A 149 -4.29 12.60 8.11
C LEU A 149 -3.70 13.05 9.45
N ASN A 150 -3.74 14.35 9.73
CA ASN A 150 -3.26 14.91 11.00
C ASN A 150 -4.01 14.35 12.22
N ASN A 151 -5.31 14.12 12.11
CA ASN A 151 -6.10 13.52 13.18
C ASN A 151 -5.76 12.04 13.40
N ILE A 152 -5.53 11.27 12.33
CA ILE A 152 -5.08 9.87 12.44
C ILE A 152 -3.67 9.81 13.02
N LEU A 153 -2.77 10.70 12.61
CA LEU A 153 -1.41 10.83 13.15
C LEU A 153 -1.38 11.14 14.65
N ALA A 154 -2.32 11.96 15.13
CA ALA A 154 -2.40 12.34 16.54
C ALA A 154 -2.99 11.22 17.45
N ASN A 155 -3.60 10.18 16.88
CA ASN A 155 -4.29 9.15 17.65
C ASN A 155 -3.37 7.98 18.01
N LYS A 156 -3.00 7.87 19.30
CA LYS A 156 -2.10 6.82 19.82
C LYS A 156 -2.62 5.38 19.70
N LYS A 157 -3.92 5.18 19.45
CA LYS A 157 -4.53 3.85 19.22
C LYS A 157 -4.52 3.44 17.74
N MET A 158 -4.17 4.36 16.85
CA MET A 158 -4.05 4.13 15.42
C MET A 158 -2.58 4.08 15.04
N LEU A 159 -2.20 3.08 14.26
CA LEU A 159 -0.85 3.01 13.72
C LEU A 159 -0.84 3.39 12.23
N ASN A 160 0.08 4.28 11.87
CA ASN A 160 0.31 4.69 10.50
C ASN A 160 1.63 4.14 9.98
N LEU A 161 1.57 3.35 8.91
CA LEU A 161 2.73 2.90 8.15
C LEU A 161 2.78 3.67 6.83
N TYR A 162 3.77 4.55 6.70
CA TYR A 162 4.00 5.31 5.47
C TYR A 162 5.14 4.69 4.69
N TYR A 163 4.85 4.27 3.46
CA TYR A 163 5.85 3.77 2.55
C TYR A 163 6.05 4.77 1.41
N LEU A 164 7.19 5.45 1.45
CA LEU A 164 7.69 6.30 0.37
C LEU A 164 8.82 5.52 -0.32
N ILE A 165 8.48 4.51 -1.13
CA ILE A 165 9.49 3.65 -1.78
C ILE A 165 10.45 4.45 -2.68
N ASN A 166 10.02 5.61 -3.18
CA ASN A 166 10.89 6.52 -3.93
C ASN A 166 11.85 7.36 -3.07
N MET A 167 11.61 7.51 -1.76
CA MET A 167 12.40 8.37 -0.88
C MET A 167 13.40 7.58 0.00
N VAL A 168 13.10 6.33 0.33
CA VAL A 168 13.88 5.55 1.32
C VAL A 168 15.28 5.16 0.84
N LEU A 169 15.58 5.21 -0.46
CA LEU A 169 16.88 4.77 -1.00
C LEU A 169 17.73 5.90 -1.59
N ASN A 170 17.29 7.15 -1.49
CA ASN A 170 18.10 8.29 -1.92
C ASN A 170 18.26 9.27 -0.75
N LYS A 171 19.33 9.01 0.01
CA LYS A 171 19.96 9.81 1.06
C LYS A 171 19.18 9.99 2.37
N SER A 172 19.85 9.50 3.42
CA SER A 172 19.81 9.97 4.81
C SER A 172 18.46 9.85 5.54
N MET A 173 18.37 8.82 6.38
CA MET A 173 17.75 8.97 7.70
C MET A 173 18.23 10.28 8.32
N THR A 174 17.41 11.33 8.32
CA THR A 174 17.62 12.46 9.21
C THR A 174 16.29 13.09 9.51
N LYS A 175 15.71 12.60 10.61
CA LYS A 175 14.48 13.07 11.26
C LYS A 175 13.25 12.35 10.71
N PHE A 176 12.97 11.22 11.38
CA PHE A 176 11.65 10.94 11.91
C PHE A 176 10.79 12.22 11.89
N PHE A 177 9.73 12.22 11.09
CA PHE A 177 8.67 13.23 11.23
C PHE A 177 8.21 13.29 12.69
#